data_AF-A0A6H9LLT6-F1
#
_entry.id   AF-A0A6H9LLT6-F1
#
_cell.length_a   1.000
_cell.length_b   1.000
_cell.length_c   1.000
_cell.angle_alpha   90.00
_cell.angle_beta   90.00
_cell.angle_gamma   90.00
#
_symmetry.space_group_name_H-M   'P 1'
#
loop_
_entity.id
_entity.type
_entity.pdbx_description
1 polymer ?
#
loop_
_entity_poly.entity_id
_entity_poly.type
_entity_poly.pdbx_seq_one_letter_code
_entity_poly.pdbx_strand_id
1 'polypeptide(L)'
;MIYSFEFSILSQMEHSTESKQNKALYKLVGDLFAVSASYYSGTDIILSLLPRYNKLQSIAILKDRLKMAGYKYKLNDTDESILLTIDPKPTFKIPPLNIFLFFATLFTVYIVPVYLQHATSFSDFDSVIAALKQGAGLEFTLAMISILFVHEMGHYIASRRRDIITSWPYFIPAPNIIGTFGAIIKSKSPFWNRRDLIEVGAWGPIAGWVVAVGWICYGLFHAELVPITAPEGSGVLGEPIIFQMLSYLIIGSDFQDYSIFLPEAAF
;
A
#
# COMPACT_ATOMS: atom_id res chain seq x y z
N MET A 1 -14.55 -40.31 24.52
CA MET A 1 -15.47 -39.65 23.55
C MET A 1 -15.05 -38.20 23.23
N ILE A 2 -14.05 -37.62 23.92
CA ILE A 2 -13.56 -36.24 23.67
C ILE A 2 -12.43 -36.22 22.60
N TYR A 3 -11.51 -37.20 22.62
CA TYR A 3 -10.39 -37.29 21.67
C TYR A 3 -10.77 -37.54 20.20
N SER A 4 -11.88 -38.22 19.94
CA SER A 4 -12.35 -38.51 18.58
C SER A 4 -13.00 -37.30 17.89
N PHE A 5 -13.42 -36.28 18.65
CA PHE A 5 -14.05 -35.08 18.11
C PHE A 5 -13.00 -34.01 17.73
N GLU A 6 -11.92 -33.85 18.52
CA GLU A 6 -10.79 -32.97 18.18
C GLU A 6 -10.06 -33.42 16.92
N PHE A 7 -9.87 -34.73 16.71
CA PHE A 7 -9.21 -35.26 15.52
C PHE A 7 -10.04 -35.02 14.24
N SER A 8 -11.37 -35.09 14.34
CA SER A 8 -12.28 -34.81 13.22
C SER A 8 -12.29 -33.31 12.86
N ILE A 9 -12.19 -32.43 13.84
CA ILE A 9 -12.14 -30.97 13.62
C ILE A 9 -10.77 -30.56 13.05
N LEU A 10 -9.67 -31.12 13.56
CA LEU A 10 -8.33 -30.87 13.02
C LEU A 10 -8.18 -31.41 11.58
N SER A 11 -8.71 -32.59 11.29
CA SER A 11 -8.73 -33.17 9.93
C SER A 11 -9.59 -32.36 8.95
N GLN A 12 -10.77 -31.87 9.39
CA GLN A 12 -11.60 -30.98 8.56
C GLN A 12 -10.98 -29.59 8.37
N MET A 13 -10.27 -29.06 9.38
CA MET A 13 -9.52 -27.81 9.26
C MET A 13 -8.32 -27.96 8.32
N GLU A 14 -7.56 -29.05 8.39
CA GLU A 14 -6.47 -29.36 7.44
C GLU A 14 -7.01 -29.49 6.01
N HIS A 15 -8.06 -30.27 5.78
CA HIS A 15 -8.66 -30.40 4.45
C HIS A 15 -9.23 -29.08 3.89
N SER A 16 -9.82 -28.23 4.75
CA SER A 16 -10.33 -26.91 4.33
C SER A 16 -9.22 -25.90 4.00
N THR A 17 -8.07 -26.02 4.67
CA THR A 17 -6.90 -25.16 4.46
C THR A 17 -6.10 -25.61 3.24
N GLU A 18 -5.93 -26.92 3.07
CA GLU A 18 -5.37 -27.54 1.85
C GLU A 18 -6.18 -27.17 0.61
N SER A 19 -7.52 -27.28 0.67
CA SER A 19 -8.42 -26.89 -0.43
C SER A 19 -8.25 -25.41 -0.86
N LYS A 20 -8.12 -24.49 0.11
CA LYS A 20 -7.89 -23.06 -0.17
C LYS A 20 -6.48 -22.79 -0.72
N GLN A 21 -5.45 -23.41 -0.15
CA GLN A 21 -4.06 -23.26 -0.63
C GLN A 21 -3.88 -23.82 -2.04
N ASN A 22 -4.48 -24.98 -2.31
CA ASN A 22 -4.55 -25.57 -3.64
C ASN A 22 -5.19 -24.59 -4.62
N LYS A 23 -6.35 -24.01 -4.28
CA LYS A 23 -7.06 -23.05 -5.14
C LYS A 23 -6.20 -21.81 -5.46
N ALA A 24 -5.41 -21.34 -4.50
CA ALA A 24 -4.47 -20.23 -4.73
C ALA A 24 -3.32 -20.62 -5.68
N LEU A 25 -2.73 -21.80 -5.51
CA LEU A 25 -1.71 -22.35 -6.42
C LEU A 25 -2.25 -22.54 -7.84
N TYR A 26 -3.45 -23.12 -8.00
CA TYR A 26 -4.08 -23.29 -9.30
C TYR A 26 -4.33 -21.95 -10.00
N LYS A 27 -4.72 -20.90 -9.25
CA LYS A 27 -4.87 -19.54 -9.80
C LYS A 27 -3.53 -18.89 -10.20
N LEU A 28 -2.46 -19.14 -9.44
CA LEU A 28 -1.12 -18.59 -9.71
C LEU A 28 -0.55 -19.07 -11.05
N VAL A 29 -0.94 -20.28 -11.44
CA VAL A 29 -0.35 -21.01 -12.58
C VAL A 29 -1.31 -21.11 -13.77
N GLY A 30 -2.63 -21.14 -13.53
CA GLY A 30 -3.65 -21.51 -14.52
C GLY A 30 -3.85 -20.54 -15.69
N ASP A 31 -3.37 -19.31 -15.60
CA ASP A 31 -3.33 -18.37 -16.73
C ASP A 31 -2.14 -18.64 -17.66
N LEU A 32 -0.99 -19.04 -17.12
CA LEU A 32 0.24 -19.28 -17.87
C LEU A 32 0.34 -20.71 -18.39
N PHE A 33 -0.17 -21.68 -17.63
CA PHE A 33 -0.06 -23.10 -17.91
C PHE A 33 -1.40 -23.82 -17.72
N ALA A 34 -1.69 -24.82 -18.56
CA ALA A 34 -2.71 -25.81 -18.26
C ALA A 34 -2.14 -26.83 -17.28
N VAL A 35 -2.83 -27.07 -16.17
CA VAL A 35 -2.43 -28.11 -15.22
C VAL A 35 -2.94 -29.46 -15.72
N SER A 36 -2.01 -30.34 -16.12
CA SER A 36 -2.31 -31.67 -16.65
C SER A 36 -2.58 -32.67 -15.52
N ALA A 37 -1.79 -32.57 -14.44
CA ALA A 37 -1.94 -33.42 -13.27
C ALA A 37 -1.38 -32.73 -12.01
N SER A 38 -1.87 -33.14 -10.84
CA SER A 38 -1.35 -32.75 -9.53
C SER A 38 -1.12 -33.98 -8.66
N TYR A 39 0.05 -34.06 -8.04
CA TYR A 39 0.42 -35.15 -7.15
C TYR A 39 0.92 -34.60 -5.83
N TYR A 40 0.73 -35.37 -4.75
CA TYR A 40 1.31 -35.07 -3.45
C TYR A 40 2.53 -35.96 -3.24
N SER A 41 3.65 -35.36 -2.82
CA SER A 41 4.86 -36.05 -2.45
C SER A 41 5.26 -35.64 -1.04
N GLY A 42 4.71 -36.34 -0.04
CA GLY A 42 4.87 -35.97 1.37
C GLY A 42 4.13 -34.65 1.67
N THR A 43 4.87 -33.61 2.05
CA THR A 43 4.33 -32.27 2.28
C THR A 43 4.26 -31.41 1.02
N ASP A 44 4.92 -31.81 -0.07
CA ASP A 44 5.07 -30.99 -1.27
C ASP A 44 4.00 -31.32 -2.32
N ILE A 45 3.55 -30.29 -3.03
CA ILE A 45 2.62 -30.41 -4.16
C ILE A 45 3.42 -30.38 -5.46
N ILE A 46 3.25 -31.39 -6.30
CA ILE A 46 3.85 -31.48 -7.63
C ILE A 46 2.77 -31.24 -8.68
N LEU A 47 2.96 -30.20 -9.50
CA LEU A 47 2.08 -29.86 -10.61
C LEU A 47 2.78 -30.15 -11.94
N SER A 48 2.12 -30.89 -12.83
CA SER A 48 2.55 -31.04 -14.22
C SER A 48 1.85 -29.98 -15.07
N LEU A 49 2.65 -29.13 -15.71
CA LEU A 49 2.23 -27.90 -16.36
C LEU A 49 2.53 -27.94 -17.86
N LEU A 50 1.53 -27.63 -18.67
CA LEU A 50 1.65 -27.46 -20.12
C LEU A 50 1.57 -25.97 -20.47
N PRO A 51 2.60 -25.38 -21.13
CA PRO A 51 2.62 -23.96 -21.44
C PRO A 51 1.49 -23.59 -22.40
N ARG A 52 0.70 -22.55 -22.07
CA ARG A 52 -0.34 -22.00 -22.97
C ARG A 52 0.23 -20.97 -23.95
N TYR A 53 1.32 -20.32 -23.56
CA TYR A 53 1.99 -19.26 -24.32
C TYR A 53 3.48 -19.60 -24.47
N ASN A 54 4.31 -18.60 -24.82
CA ASN A 54 5.76 -18.77 -24.92
C ASN A 54 6.34 -19.35 -23.62
N LYS A 55 6.97 -20.52 -23.72
CA LYS A 55 7.51 -21.31 -22.59
C LYS A 55 8.48 -20.51 -21.73
N LEU A 56 9.43 -19.79 -22.34
CA LEU A 56 10.47 -19.04 -21.61
C LEU A 56 9.89 -17.87 -20.82
N GLN A 57 9.00 -17.08 -21.44
CA GLN A 57 8.36 -15.95 -20.77
C GLN A 57 7.41 -16.43 -19.66
N SER A 58 6.64 -17.49 -19.91
CA SER A 58 5.71 -18.06 -18.92
C SER A 58 6.46 -18.57 -17.68
N ILE A 59 7.62 -19.22 -17.88
CA ILE A 59 8.50 -19.66 -16.78
C ILE A 59 9.04 -18.44 -16.00
N ALA A 60 9.48 -17.38 -16.69
CA ALA A 60 10.00 -16.18 -16.03
C ALA A 60 8.94 -15.51 -15.14
N ILE A 61 7.71 -15.36 -15.65
CA ILE A 61 6.59 -14.77 -14.89
C ILE A 61 6.20 -15.69 -13.72
N LEU A 62 6.15 -17.00 -13.92
CA LEU A 62 5.82 -17.97 -12.87
C LEU A 62 6.85 -17.94 -11.73
N LYS A 63 8.15 -17.91 -12.06
CA LYS A 63 9.24 -17.80 -11.08
C LYS A 63 9.10 -16.54 -10.22
N ASP A 64 8.79 -15.41 -10.84
CA ASP A 64 8.53 -14.12 -10.17
C ASP A 64 7.35 -14.22 -9.20
N ARG A 65 6.22 -14.79 -9.64
CA ARG A 65 5.01 -14.94 -8.83
C ARG A 65 5.22 -15.84 -7.61
N LEU A 66 5.84 -17.00 -7.81
CA LEU A 66 6.10 -17.96 -6.74
C LEU A 66 7.05 -17.37 -5.69
N LYS A 67 8.11 -16.67 -6.13
CA LYS A 67 9.05 -16.00 -5.22
C LYS A 67 8.36 -14.92 -4.36
N MET A 68 7.47 -14.12 -4.95
CA MET A 68 6.74 -13.07 -4.22
C MET A 68 5.68 -13.63 -3.28
N ALA A 69 4.97 -14.68 -3.70
CA ALA A 69 4.02 -15.38 -2.84
C ALA A 69 4.72 -16.18 -1.72
N GLY A 70 6.06 -16.24 -1.73
CA GLY A 70 6.87 -16.84 -0.67
C GLY A 70 7.04 -18.35 -0.79
N TYR A 71 6.55 -18.96 -1.87
CA TYR A 71 6.63 -20.41 -2.05
C TYR A 71 8.08 -20.83 -2.34
N LYS A 72 8.56 -21.86 -1.64
CA LYS A 72 9.76 -22.59 -2.08
C LYS A 72 9.34 -23.50 -3.21
N TYR A 73 10.03 -23.41 -4.35
CA TYR A 73 9.70 -24.21 -5.51
C TYR A 73 10.93 -24.78 -6.21
N LYS A 74 10.74 -25.92 -6.87
CA LYS A 74 11.66 -26.50 -7.85
C LYS A 74 10.92 -26.62 -9.17
N LEU A 75 11.57 -26.18 -10.24
CA LEU A 75 11.06 -26.29 -11.61
C LEU A 75 11.99 -27.22 -12.38
N ASN A 76 11.46 -28.35 -12.83
CA ASN A 76 12.14 -29.25 -13.75
C ASN A 76 11.48 -29.10 -15.12
N ASP A 77 12.27 -28.67 -16.09
CA ASP A 77 11.84 -28.56 -17.47
C ASP A 77 12.01 -29.92 -18.15
N THR A 78 10.91 -30.50 -18.61
CA THR A 78 10.90 -31.70 -19.45
C THR A 78 10.46 -31.27 -20.86
N ASP A 79 10.85 -32.00 -21.90
CA ASP A 79 10.60 -31.59 -23.29
C ASP A 79 9.12 -31.27 -23.57
N GLU A 80 8.19 -32.00 -22.94
CA GLU A 80 6.75 -31.84 -23.16
C GLU A 80 6.01 -31.13 -22.01
N SER A 81 6.52 -31.16 -20.79
CA SER A 81 5.82 -30.59 -19.62
C SER A 81 6.79 -30.04 -18.56
N ILE A 82 6.31 -29.09 -17.78
CA ILE A 82 7.08 -28.47 -16.69
C ILE A 82 6.58 -29.06 -15.39
N LEU A 83 7.47 -29.69 -14.63
CA LEU A 83 7.19 -30.20 -13.30
C LEU A 83 7.53 -29.12 -12.28
N LEU A 84 6.49 -28.63 -11.60
CA LEU A 84 6.58 -27.63 -10.55
C LEU A 84 6.33 -28.31 -9.20
N THR A 85 7.37 -28.46 -8.39
CA THR A 85 7.27 -28.92 -7.01
C THR A 85 7.25 -27.71 -6.08
N ILE A 86 6.22 -27.58 -5.24
CA ILE A 86 6.01 -26.46 -4.32
C ILE A 86 5.79 -26.97 -2.90
N ASP A 87 6.50 -26.37 -1.94
CA ASP A 87 6.16 -26.46 -0.52
C ASP A 87 4.93 -25.57 -0.27
N PRO A 88 3.77 -26.12 0.16
CA PRO A 88 2.52 -25.38 0.30
C PRO A 88 2.55 -24.28 1.37
N LYS A 89 3.60 -24.23 2.20
CA LYS A 89 3.79 -23.19 3.22
C LYS A 89 4.56 -22.00 2.64
N PRO A 90 3.88 -20.87 2.32
CA PRO A 90 4.57 -19.68 1.85
C PRO A 90 5.44 -19.09 2.97
N THR A 91 6.71 -18.88 2.66
CA THR A 91 7.65 -18.10 3.48
C THR A 91 7.69 -16.66 2.99
N PHE A 92 6.99 -15.76 3.68
CA PHE A 92 7.06 -14.33 3.36
C PHE A 92 8.42 -13.77 3.77
N LYS A 93 9.19 -13.26 2.81
CA LYS A 93 10.42 -12.49 3.07
C LYS A 93 10.26 -11.09 2.49
N ILE A 94 10.26 -10.09 3.36
CA ILE A 94 10.28 -8.68 2.94
C ILE A 94 11.72 -8.37 2.46
N PRO A 95 11.90 -7.82 1.24
CA PRO A 95 13.23 -7.45 0.78
C PRO A 95 13.83 -6.36 1.70
N PRO A 96 15.10 -6.47 2.11
CA PRO A 96 15.73 -5.46 2.98
C PRO A 96 15.78 -4.08 2.32
N LEU A 97 15.82 -4.02 0.99
CA LEU A 97 15.74 -2.78 0.21
C LEU A 97 14.44 -2.01 0.50
N ASN A 98 13.30 -2.70 0.62
CA ASN A 98 12.02 -2.04 0.90
C ASN A 98 12.01 -1.41 2.29
N ILE A 99 12.66 -2.07 3.25
CA ILE A 99 12.80 -1.57 4.63
C ILE A 99 13.68 -0.32 4.62
N PHE A 100 14.84 -0.37 3.97
CA PHE A 100 15.73 0.78 3.83
C PHE A 100 15.02 1.98 3.18
N LEU A 101 14.31 1.74 2.08
CA LEU A 101 13.60 2.81 1.36
C LEU A 101 12.42 3.37 2.15
N PHE A 102 11.71 2.54 2.91
CA PHE A 102 10.67 3.02 3.82
C PHE A 102 11.26 3.98 4.86
N PHE A 103 12.39 3.64 5.49
CA PHE A 103 13.03 4.54 6.46
C PHE A 103 13.61 5.80 5.80
N ALA A 104 14.16 5.70 4.58
CA ALA A 104 14.61 6.88 3.83
C ALA A 104 13.44 7.80 3.47
N THR A 105 12.30 7.22 3.07
CA THR A 105 11.04 7.94 2.81
C THR A 105 10.54 8.63 4.07
N LEU A 106 10.48 7.92 5.19
CA LEU A 106 10.09 8.46 6.49
C LEU A 106 10.98 9.65 6.90
N PHE A 107 12.29 9.49 6.76
CA PHE A 107 13.26 10.52 7.09
C PHE A 107 13.08 11.77 6.21
N THR A 108 12.91 11.59 4.90
CA THR A 108 12.73 12.72 3.98
C THR A 108 11.40 13.43 4.18
N VAL A 109 10.30 12.71 4.38
CA VAL A 109 8.97 13.31 4.66
C VAL A 109 8.97 14.11 5.95
N TYR A 110 9.73 13.68 6.96
CA TYR A 110 9.81 14.39 8.23
C TYR A 110 10.73 15.62 8.18
N ILE A 111 11.93 15.49 7.62
CA ILE A 111 12.96 16.53 7.70
C ILE A 111 12.76 17.63 6.65
N VAL A 112 12.37 17.28 5.42
CA VAL A 112 12.31 18.24 4.30
C VAL A 112 11.31 19.38 4.56
N PRO A 113 10.06 19.14 5.01
CA PRO A 113 9.12 20.21 5.30
C PRO A 113 9.61 21.14 6.43
N VAL A 114 10.13 20.55 7.52
CA VAL A 114 10.66 21.32 8.65
C VAL A 114 11.83 22.20 8.21
N TYR A 115 12.72 21.65 7.37
CA TYR A 115 13.82 22.40 6.78
C TYR A 115 13.32 23.57 5.92
N LEU A 116 12.35 23.34 5.02
CA LEU A 116 11.81 24.39 4.16
C LEU A 116 11.11 25.51 4.93
N GLN A 117 10.53 25.20 6.09
CA GLN A 117 9.81 26.18 6.91
C GLN A 117 10.73 26.95 7.88
N HIS A 118 11.80 26.34 8.38
CA HIS A 118 12.63 26.90 9.45
C HIS A 118 14.05 27.30 9.02
N ALA A 119 14.56 26.80 7.89
CA ALA A 119 15.89 27.18 7.41
C ALA A 119 15.83 28.51 6.67
N THR A 120 16.55 29.51 7.17
CA THR A 120 16.68 30.82 6.51
C THR A 120 17.76 30.84 5.42
N SER A 121 18.65 29.84 5.44
CA SER A 121 19.76 29.66 4.51
C SER A 121 20.15 28.18 4.46
N PHE A 122 20.87 27.78 3.41
CA PHE A 122 21.21 26.36 3.20
C PHE A 122 21.99 25.72 4.37
N SER A 123 22.78 26.52 5.08
CA SER A 123 23.60 26.09 6.22
C SER A 123 22.93 26.21 7.59
N ASP A 124 21.67 26.66 7.65
CA ASP A 124 20.96 26.94 8.91
C ASP A 124 20.37 25.66 9.53
N PHE A 125 21.25 24.73 9.89
CA PHE A 125 20.85 23.45 10.48
C PHE A 125 20.46 23.56 11.96
N ASP A 126 20.99 24.56 12.67
CA ASP A 126 20.71 24.72 14.11
C ASP A 126 19.24 25.08 14.37
N SER A 127 18.67 25.97 13.57
CA SER A 127 17.26 26.35 13.64
C SER A 127 16.35 25.16 13.32
N VAL A 128 16.71 24.35 12.33
CA VAL A 128 15.98 23.13 11.96
C VAL A 128 16.04 22.08 13.07
N ILE A 129 17.21 21.84 13.66
CA ILE A 129 17.36 20.90 14.78
C ILE A 129 16.57 21.37 15.99
N ALA A 130 16.56 22.67 16.28
CA ALA A 130 15.77 23.24 17.36
C ALA A 130 14.25 23.05 17.14
N ALA A 131 13.76 23.24 15.91
CA ALA A 131 12.37 23.00 15.55
C ALA A 131 11.99 21.51 15.66
N LEU A 132 12.83 20.61 15.17
CA LEU A 132 12.63 19.16 15.30
C LEU A 132 12.55 18.70 16.75
N LYS A 133 13.35 19.28 17.65
CA LYS A 133 13.30 18.99 19.10
C LYS A 133 12.00 19.46 19.75
N GLN A 134 11.37 20.49 19.20
CA GLN A 134 10.07 21.00 19.65
C GLN A 134 8.90 20.22 19.06
N GLY A 135 9.16 19.26 18.16
CA GLY A 135 8.14 18.42 17.55
C GLY A 135 7.59 18.96 16.24
N ALA A 136 8.23 19.97 15.63
CA ALA A 136 7.83 20.48 14.32
C ALA A 136 7.83 19.35 13.27
N GLY A 137 6.81 19.33 12.40
CA GLY A 137 6.63 18.35 11.33
C GLY A 137 6.06 17.01 11.77
N LEU A 138 5.83 16.77 13.08
CA LEU A 138 5.30 15.49 13.56
C LEU A 138 3.87 15.25 13.08
N GLU A 139 2.99 16.25 13.27
CA GLU A 139 1.59 16.12 12.87
C GLU A 139 1.45 15.96 11.36
N PHE A 140 2.17 16.80 10.59
CA PHE A 140 2.23 16.68 9.12
C PHE A 140 2.69 15.28 8.68
N THR A 141 3.76 14.78 9.28
CA THR A 141 4.33 13.46 8.92
C THR A 141 3.38 12.33 9.25
N LEU A 142 2.70 12.40 10.41
CA LEU A 142 1.68 11.45 10.80
C LEU A 142 0.49 11.48 9.82
N ALA A 143 0.03 12.66 9.44
CA ALA A 143 -1.03 12.83 8.45
C ALA A 143 -0.64 12.20 7.11
N MET A 144 0.52 12.58 6.57
CA MET A 144 1.02 12.05 5.30
C MET A 144 1.21 10.54 5.29
N ILE A 145 1.87 9.97 6.31
CA ILE A 145 2.09 8.52 6.38
C ILE A 145 0.77 7.77 6.49
N SER A 146 -0.17 8.28 7.30
CA SER A 146 -1.47 7.63 7.47
C SER A 146 -2.27 7.61 6.16
N ILE A 147 -2.27 8.71 5.40
CA ILE A 147 -2.93 8.82 4.10
C ILE A 147 -2.30 7.84 3.10
N LEU A 148 -0.98 7.85 2.97
CA LEU A 148 -0.25 6.96 2.05
C LEU A 148 -0.44 5.48 2.41
N PHE A 149 -0.35 5.16 3.70
CA PHE A 149 -0.53 3.80 4.19
C PHE A 149 -1.94 3.29 3.87
N VAL A 150 -2.97 4.08 4.18
CA VAL A 150 -4.36 3.69 3.92
C VAL A 150 -4.69 3.65 2.43
N HIS A 151 -4.09 4.54 1.62
CA HIS A 151 -4.20 4.51 0.17
C HIS A 151 -3.69 3.17 -0.40
N GLU A 152 -2.47 2.78 -0.08
CA GLU A 152 -1.91 1.51 -0.55
C GLU A 152 -2.66 0.30 0.03
N MET A 153 -3.13 0.41 1.28
CA MET A 153 -3.94 -0.65 1.87
C MET A 153 -5.31 -0.80 1.19
N GLY A 154 -5.89 0.28 0.68
CA GLY A 154 -7.07 0.24 -0.18
C GLY A 154 -6.82 -0.61 -1.42
N HIS A 155 -5.72 -0.37 -2.13
CA HIS A 155 -5.31 -1.18 -3.28
C HIS A 155 -5.08 -2.65 -2.92
N TYR A 156 -4.38 -2.92 -1.81
CA TYR A 156 -4.08 -4.28 -1.36
C TYR A 156 -5.35 -5.07 -0.99
N ILE A 157 -6.24 -4.47 -0.18
CA ILE A 157 -7.48 -5.12 0.26
C ILE A 157 -8.38 -5.41 -0.94
N ALA A 158 -8.52 -4.45 -1.86
CA ALA A 158 -9.30 -4.65 -3.08
C ALA A 158 -8.71 -5.77 -3.96
N SER A 159 -7.39 -5.78 -4.14
CA SER A 159 -6.71 -6.82 -4.90
C SER A 159 -6.88 -8.20 -4.27
N ARG A 160 -6.79 -8.29 -2.93
CA ARG A 160 -6.98 -9.55 -2.20
C ARG A 160 -8.42 -10.06 -2.32
N ARG A 161 -9.42 -9.17 -2.27
CA ARG A 161 -10.84 -9.53 -2.49
C ARG A 161 -11.10 -10.05 -3.91
N ARG A 162 -10.31 -9.60 -4.89
CA ARG A 162 -10.39 -10.01 -6.30
C ARG A 162 -9.44 -11.16 -6.67
N ASP A 163 -8.77 -11.77 -5.69
CA ASP A 163 -7.77 -12.83 -5.90
C ASP A 163 -6.63 -12.42 -6.87
N ILE A 164 -6.29 -11.13 -6.89
CA ILE A 164 -5.18 -10.58 -7.68
C ILE A 164 -3.91 -10.65 -6.84
N ILE A 165 -2.83 -11.15 -7.45
CA ILE A 165 -1.53 -11.28 -6.79
C ILE A 165 -0.77 -9.97 -6.94
N THR A 166 -0.63 -9.27 -5.82
CA THR A 166 0.08 -8.00 -5.71
C THR A 166 1.35 -8.14 -4.88
N SER A 167 2.36 -7.31 -5.18
CA SER A 167 3.52 -7.17 -4.31
C SER A 167 3.18 -6.49 -2.99
N TRP A 168 4.09 -6.59 -2.02
CA TRP A 168 4.13 -5.66 -0.91
C TRP A 168 4.35 -4.22 -1.41
N PRO A 169 3.84 -3.20 -0.70
CA PRO A 169 4.06 -1.81 -1.06
C PRO A 169 5.56 -1.50 -1.04
N TYR A 170 6.02 -0.84 -2.09
CA TYR A 170 7.40 -0.36 -2.24
C TYR A 170 7.40 1.15 -2.20
N PHE A 171 7.94 1.75 -1.13
CA PHE A 171 8.01 3.20 -0.97
C PHE A 171 9.13 3.77 -1.84
N ILE A 172 8.81 4.78 -2.64
CA ILE A 172 9.79 5.49 -3.48
C ILE A 172 10.00 6.88 -2.86
N PRO A 173 11.13 7.11 -2.18
CA PRO A 173 11.45 8.44 -1.67
C PRO A 173 11.65 9.38 -2.85
N ALA A 174 10.96 10.51 -2.84
CA ALA A 174 11.25 11.62 -3.74
C ALA A 174 11.05 12.95 -3.02
N PRO A 175 11.98 13.90 -3.21
CA PRO A 175 11.91 15.20 -2.56
C PRO A 175 11.08 16.14 -3.44
N ASN A 176 9.76 16.09 -3.30
CA ASN A 176 8.84 16.99 -4.00
C ASN A 176 8.03 17.77 -2.96
N ILE A 177 7.63 18.99 -3.29
CA ILE A 177 6.79 19.89 -2.46
C ILE A 177 5.42 19.26 -2.09
N ILE A 178 5.02 18.17 -2.77
CA ILE A 178 3.76 17.43 -2.58
C ILE A 178 3.96 16.12 -1.79
N GLY A 179 5.21 15.77 -1.42
CA GLY A 179 5.56 14.52 -0.75
C GLY A 179 6.34 13.53 -1.62
N THR A 180 6.46 12.28 -1.14
CA THR A 180 7.19 11.18 -1.83
C THR A 180 6.49 10.78 -3.13
N PHE A 181 7.13 10.00 -4.03
CA PHE A 181 6.42 9.42 -5.19
C PHE A 181 5.35 8.38 -4.78
N GLY A 182 5.11 8.21 -3.47
CA GLY A 182 4.17 7.25 -2.90
C GLY A 182 4.82 5.90 -2.63
N ALA A 183 3.99 4.94 -2.26
CA ALA A 183 4.32 3.53 -2.38
C ALA A 183 3.67 2.97 -3.64
N ILE A 184 4.32 2.00 -4.28
CA ILE A 184 3.77 1.32 -5.46
C ILE A 184 3.54 -0.13 -5.11
N ILE A 185 2.30 -0.58 -5.30
CA ILE A 185 1.96 -1.99 -5.38
C ILE A 185 2.07 -2.44 -6.84
N LYS A 186 2.97 -3.39 -7.11
CA LYS A 186 3.13 -3.97 -8.44
C LYS A 186 2.18 -5.15 -8.61
N SER A 187 1.21 -5.02 -9.52
CA SER A 187 0.39 -6.16 -9.95
C SER A 187 1.21 -7.10 -10.84
N LYS A 188 1.19 -8.40 -10.55
CA LYS A 188 1.95 -9.45 -11.28
C LYS A 188 1.06 -10.56 -11.82
N SER A 189 -0.25 -10.51 -11.56
CA SER A 189 -1.29 -11.28 -12.26
C SER A 189 -2.12 -10.36 -13.15
N PRO A 190 -2.60 -10.83 -14.31
CA PRO A 190 -3.48 -10.03 -15.14
C PRO A 190 -4.76 -9.69 -14.38
N PHE A 191 -5.29 -8.48 -14.62
CA PHE A 191 -6.67 -8.17 -14.26
C PHE A 191 -7.57 -8.96 -15.20
N TRP A 192 -8.42 -9.83 -14.64
CA TRP A 192 -9.25 -10.74 -15.42
C TRP A 192 -10.35 -10.02 -16.22
N ASN A 193 -10.76 -8.84 -15.75
CA ASN A 193 -11.72 -7.98 -16.43
C ASN A 193 -11.48 -6.49 -16.09
N ARG A 194 -12.10 -5.59 -16.87
CA ARG A 194 -11.98 -4.13 -16.66
C ARG A 194 -12.59 -3.66 -15.34
N ARG A 195 -13.60 -4.38 -14.81
CA ARG A 195 -14.25 -4.01 -13.53
C ARG A 195 -13.27 -4.18 -12.37
N ASP A 196 -12.52 -5.28 -12.35
CA ASP A 196 -11.51 -5.54 -11.33
C ASP A 196 -10.40 -4.47 -11.38
N LEU A 197 -10.00 -4.03 -12.58
CA LEU A 197 -9.03 -2.94 -12.73
C LEU A 197 -9.56 -1.61 -12.18
N ILE A 198 -10.80 -1.24 -12.54
CA ILE A 198 -11.43 0.00 -12.08
C ILE A 198 -11.63 -0.02 -10.56
N GLU A 199 -12.11 -1.12 -10.01
CA GLU A 199 -12.33 -1.24 -8.58
C GLU A 199 -11.02 -1.15 -7.80
N VAL A 200 -10.03 -1.97 -8.15
CA VAL A 200 -8.73 -1.93 -7.48
C VAL A 200 -8.08 -0.55 -7.61
N GLY A 201 -8.16 0.07 -8.80
CA GLY A 201 -7.64 1.41 -9.03
C GLY A 201 -8.35 2.52 -8.25
N ALA A 202 -9.66 2.38 -7.98
CA ALA A 202 -10.44 3.37 -7.26
C ALA A 202 -10.28 3.27 -5.73
N TRP A 203 -10.13 2.06 -5.19
CA TRP A 203 -10.12 1.84 -3.73
C TRP A 203 -8.96 2.55 -3.00
N GLY A 204 -7.79 2.69 -3.62
CA GLY A 204 -6.67 3.42 -3.02
C GLY A 204 -6.96 4.91 -2.83
N PRO A 205 -7.25 5.65 -3.92
CA PRO A 205 -7.63 7.06 -3.86
C PRO A 205 -8.80 7.34 -2.92
N ILE A 206 -9.85 6.52 -2.95
CA ILE A 206 -11.02 6.68 -2.08
C ILE A 206 -10.63 6.52 -0.61
N ALA A 207 -9.86 5.47 -0.28
CA ALA A 207 -9.45 5.21 1.10
C ALA A 207 -8.52 6.32 1.63
N GLY A 208 -7.54 6.75 0.83
CA GLY A 208 -6.66 7.87 1.18
C GLY A 208 -7.42 9.19 1.37
N TRP A 209 -8.39 9.48 0.49
CA TRP A 209 -9.22 10.67 0.58
C TRP A 209 -10.06 10.73 1.87
N VAL A 210 -10.65 9.61 2.29
CA VAL A 210 -11.41 9.54 3.56
C VAL A 210 -10.53 9.93 4.76
N VAL A 211 -9.28 9.44 4.79
CA VAL A 211 -8.33 9.78 5.85
C VAL A 211 -7.90 11.24 5.77
N ALA A 212 -7.66 11.76 4.57
CA ALA A 212 -7.32 13.17 4.36
C ALA A 212 -8.44 14.11 4.85
N VAL A 213 -9.70 13.79 4.57
CA VAL A 213 -10.85 14.54 5.10
C VAL A 213 -10.86 14.51 6.63
N GLY A 214 -10.54 13.38 7.24
CA GLY A 214 -10.41 13.27 8.70
C GLY A 214 -9.35 14.22 9.28
N TRP A 215 -8.18 14.29 8.65
CA TRP A 215 -7.12 15.21 9.04
C TRP A 215 -7.46 16.68 8.81
N ILE A 216 -8.14 17.01 7.71
CA ILE A 216 -8.65 18.36 7.47
C ILE A 216 -9.64 18.75 8.57
N CYS A 217 -10.59 17.88 8.91
CA CYS A 217 -11.52 18.14 10.01
C CYS A 217 -10.77 18.34 11.34
N TYR A 218 -9.81 17.46 11.66
CA TYR A 218 -8.98 17.61 12.85
C TYR A 218 -8.26 18.97 12.87
N GLY A 219 -7.65 19.37 11.75
CA GLY A 219 -6.95 20.64 11.69
C GLY A 219 -7.89 21.84 11.78
N LEU A 220 -9.09 21.78 11.20
CA LEU A 220 -10.11 22.82 11.35
C LEU A 220 -10.58 22.97 12.81
N PHE A 221 -10.68 21.87 13.57
CA PHE A 221 -11.00 21.94 15.00
C PHE A 221 -9.91 22.58 15.86
N HIS A 222 -8.66 22.54 15.41
CA HIS A 222 -7.51 23.11 16.12
C HIS A 222 -6.99 24.38 15.43
N ALA A 223 -7.75 24.91 14.47
CA ALA A 223 -7.35 26.10 13.73
C ALA A 223 -7.49 27.34 14.59
N GLU A 224 -6.54 28.26 14.43
CA GLU A 224 -6.60 29.56 15.08
C GLU A 224 -7.19 30.59 14.11
N LEU A 225 -8.18 31.36 14.59
CA LEU A 225 -8.79 32.44 13.82
C LEU A 225 -8.01 33.73 14.06
N VAL A 226 -7.36 34.23 13.01
CA VAL A 226 -6.58 35.47 13.07
C VAL A 226 -7.31 36.56 12.30
N PRO A 227 -7.49 37.78 12.85
CA PRO A 227 -8.15 38.87 12.14
C PRO A 227 -7.40 39.22 10.85
N ILE A 228 -8.10 39.35 9.73
CA ILE A 228 -7.49 39.69 8.44
C ILE A 228 -6.84 41.07 8.54
N THR A 229 -5.50 41.12 8.60
CA THR A 229 -4.73 42.37 8.77
C THR A 229 -3.78 42.69 7.62
N ALA A 230 -3.80 41.95 6.51
CA ALA A 230 -2.96 42.21 5.34
C ALA A 230 -3.74 42.25 4.01
N PRO A 231 -3.30 43.06 3.03
CA PRO A 231 -4.05 43.37 1.82
C PRO A 231 -4.05 42.21 0.82
N GLU A 232 -5.16 42.11 0.07
CA GLU A 232 -5.36 41.23 -1.07
C GLU A 232 -4.13 41.19 -1.99
N GLY A 233 -3.40 40.07 -2.01
CA GLY A 233 -2.18 39.98 -2.83
C GLY A 233 -1.32 38.73 -2.67
N SER A 234 -1.43 37.96 -1.58
CA SER A 234 -0.84 36.62 -1.55
C SER A 234 -1.71 35.70 -2.41
N GLY A 235 -1.16 35.16 -3.50
CA GLY A 235 -1.89 34.32 -4.44
C GLY A 235 -2.77 33.27 -3.75
N VAL A 236 -4.06 33.56 -3.66
CA VAL A 236 -5.05 32.63 -3.12
C VAL A 236 -5.31 31.63 -4.24
N LEU A 237 -4.60 30.51 -4.21
CA LEU A 237 -5.07 29.32 -4.91
C LEU A 237 -6.48 29.06 -4.40
N GLY A 238 -7.47 29.01 -5.31
CA GLY A 238 -8.87 28.86 -4.92
C GLY A 238 -9.04 27.65 -4.00
N GLU A 239 -9.67 27.86 -2.85
CA GLU A 239 -9.90 26.79 -1.88
C GLU A 239 -10.82 25.72 -2.46
N PRO A 240 -10.50 24.42 -2.32
CA PRO A 240 -11.39 23.35 -2.76
C PRO A 240 -12.78 23.49 -2.14
N ILE A 241 -13.85 23.22 -2.91
CA ILE A 241 -15.25 23.33 -2.43
C ILE A 241 -15.47 22.53 -1.14
N ILE A 242 -14.84 21.37 -1.02
CA ILE A 242 -14.95 20.55 0.18
C ILE A 242 -14.31 21.21 1.40
N PHE A 243 -13.20 21.91 1.23
CA PHE A 243 -12.57 22.66 2.30
C PHE A 243 -13.50 23.79 2.75
N GLN A 244 -14.03 24.58 1.81
CA GLN A 244 -15.00 25.65 2.13
C GLN A 244 -16.23 25.12 2.89
N MET A 245 -16.78 24.00 2.42
CA MET A 245 -17.93 23.35 3.06
C MET A 245 -17.59 22.88 4.48
N LEU A 246 -16.44 22.23 4.68
CA LEU A 246 -16.02 21.76 6.01
C LEU A 246 -15.72 22.92 6.95
N SER A 247 -15.04 23.97 6.48
CA SER A 247 -14.78 25.19 7.24
C SER A 247 -16.08 25.86 7.67
N TYR A 248 -17.06 26.00 6.77
CA TYR A 248 -18.39 26.51 7.09
C TYR A 248 -19.13 25.67 8.13
N LEU A 249 -19.07 24.33 8.02
CA LEU A 249 -19.75 23.42 8.93
C LEU A 249 -19.11 23.37 10.33
N ILE A 250 -17.77 23.48 10.42
CA ILE A 250 -17.03 23.32 11.67
C ILE A 250 -16.84 24.66 12.40
N ILE A 251 -16.48 25.72 11.67
CA ILE A 251 -16.15 27.03 12.24
C ILE A 251 -17.38 27.97 12.26
N GLY A 252 -18.32 27.81 11.31
CA GLY A 252 -19.54 28.61 11.23
C GLY A 252 -19.49 29.71 10.16
N SER A 253 -20.46 30.63 10.13
CA SER A 253 -20.50 31.72 9.12
C SER A 253 -19.63 32.93 9.43
N ASP A 254 -19.14 33.05 10.66
CA ASP A 254 -18.61 34.31 11.21
C ASP A 254 -17.11 34.52 10.94
N PHE A 255 -16.47 33.64 10.17
CA PHE A 255 -15.05 33.75 9.83
C PHE A 255 -14.77 34.57 8.56
N GLN A 256 -15.76 35.21 7.94
CA GLN A 256 -15.54 36.00 6.72
C GLN A 256 -14.55 37.16 6.92
N ASP A 257 -14.42 37.66 8.15
CA ASP A 257 -13.47 38.71 8.54
C ASP A 257 -12.16 38.15 9.16
N TYR A 258 -11.98 36.81 9.17
CA TYR A 258 -10.86 36.10 9.79
C TYR A 258 -10.14 35.20 8.79
N SER A 259 -8.81 35.14 8.85
CA SER A 259 -8.01 34.12 8.17
C SER A 259 -7.89 32.88 9.07
N ILE A 260 -8.16 31.70 8.50
CA ILE A 260 -8.02 30.41 9.19
C ILE A 260 -6.54 30.00 9.14
N PHE A 261 -5.86 30.00 10.29
CA PHE A 261 -4.53 29.42 10.39
C PHE A 261 -4.65 27.94 10.75
N LEU A 262 -4.35 27.08 9.77
CA LEU A 262 -4.43 25.63 9.94
C LEU A 262 -3.19 25.10 10.67
N PRO A 263 -3.33 24.09 11.54
CA PRO A 263 -2.20 23.36 12.08
C PRO A 263 -1.55 22.48 11.00
N GLU A 264 -0.30 22.07 11.25
CA GLU A 264 0.51 21.26 10.34
C GLU A 264 -0.21 19.97 9.87
N ALA A 265 -1.10 19.44 10.69
CA ALA A 265 -1.88 18.23 10.41
C ALA A 265 -2.84 18.34 9.21
N ALA A 266 -3.26 19.55 8.84
CA ALA A 266 -4.22 19.79 7.76
C ALA A 266 -3.58 20.11 6.40
N PHE A 267 -2.24 20.11 6.33
CA PHE A 267 -1.47 20.35 5.11
C PHE A 267 -0.98 19.05 4.45
#